data_AF-A0A653C2C1-F1
#
_entry.id   AF-A0A653C2C1-F1
#
_cell.length_a   1.000
_cell.length_b   1.000
_cell.length_c   1.000
_cell.angle_alpha   90.00
_cell.angle_beta   90.00
_cell.angle_gamma   90.00
#
_symmetry.space_group_name_H-M   'P 1'
#
loop_
_entity.id
_entity.type
_entity.pdbx_description
1 polymer ?
#
loop_
_entity_poly.entity_id
_entity_poly.type
_entity_poly.pdbx_seq_one_letter_code
_entity_poly.pdbx_strand_id
1 'polypeptide(L)'
;MSETKPDTVPGLGFKDKEKALETLKNLEGRDPDYQKLAVKGLIGRAKRKKNTYLSALVYTSLTVTKDKEKLQNINDAMAVFDDFLKNYELKNMSKENRSYLPIAHIDALLPLKEKFKIASKEIDSFLEAYRTKAKGDYKALRTVSSGDDKPTWDIVRNKELKKLLKAMEEDSPDL
;
A
#
# COMPACT_ATOMS: atom_id res chain seq x y z
N MET A 1 21.24 -8.41 -9.38
CA MET A 1 20.20 -7.40 -9.13
C MET A 1 18.95 -8.17 -8.71
N SER A 2 18.40 -7.94 -7.52
CA SER A 2 17.17 -8.65 -7.13
C SER A 2 16.03 -8.08 -7.96
N GLU A 3 15.46 -8.88 -8.86
CA GLU A 3 14.19 -8.56 -9.49
C GLU A 3 13.17 -8.27 -8.37
N THR A 4 12.87 -6.99 -8.16
CA THR A 4 11.76 -6.58 -7.31
C THR A 4 10.53 -7.27 -7.88
N LYS A 5 9.94 -8.18 -7.11
CA LYS A 5 8.68 -8.79 -7.51
C LYS A 5 7.72 -7.64 -7.88
N PRO A 6 7.03 -7.74 -9.03
CA PRO A 6 6.24 -6.63 -9.59
C PRO A 6 5.08 -6.18 -8.69
N ASP A 7 4.86 -6.86 -7.56
CA ASP A 7 3.83 -6.57 -6.56
C ASP A 7 4.32 -5.75 -5.34
N THR A 8 5.61 -5.36 -5.32
CA THR A 8 6.19 -4.57 -4.23
C THR A 8 6.29 -3.09 -4.57
N VAL A 9 5.70 -2.25 -3.72
CA VAL A 9 5.76 -0.80 -3.87
C VAL A 9 7.20 -0.32 -3.65
N PRO A 10 7.78 0.47 -4.59
CA PRO A 10 9.12 0.99 -4.43
C PRO A 10 9.19 2.09 -3.34
N GLY A 11 10.40 2.37 -2.85
CA GLY A 11 10.64 3.51 -1.96
C GLY A 11 10.23 3.34 -0.48
N LEU A 12 9.77 2.16 -0.07
CA LEU A 12 9.44 1.87 1.33
C LEU A 12 10.71 1.66 2.18
N GLY A 13 10.80 2.30 3.35
CA GLY A 13 11.98 2.25 4.21
C GLY A 13 11.72 2.62 5.67
N PHE A 14 12.76 2.52 6.49
CA PHE A 14 12.68 2.74 7.94
C PHE A 14 13.99 3.28 8.54
N LYS A 15 14.78 4.00 7.73
CA LYS A 15 16.12 4.46 8.16
C LYS A 15 16.06 5.43 9.35
N ASP A 16 15.01 6.24 9.42
CA ASP A 16 14.74 7.31 10.38
C ASP A 16 13.22 7.59 10.41
N LYS A 17 12.80 8.48 11.30
CA LYS A 17 11.40 8.87 11.50
C LYS A 17 10.79 9.45 10.22
N GLU A 18 11.53 10.32 9.54
CA GLU A 18 11.10 11.00 8.32
C GLU A 18 10.85 9.99 7.20
N LYS A 19 11.73 9.00 7.02
CA LYS A 19 11.52 7.94 6.03
C LYS A 19 10.35 7.04 6.38
N ALA A 20 10.08 6.79 7.67
CA ALA A 20 8.90 6.05 8.08
C ALA A 20 7.62 6.82 7.71
N LEU A 21 7.58 8.13 7.91
CA LEU A 21 6.45 8.99 7.50
C LEU A 21 6.29 9.02 5.97
N GLU A 22 7.37 9.18 5.22
CA GLU A 22 7.35 9.10 3.75
C GLU A 22 6.85 7.73 3.27
N THR A 23 7.24 6.66 3.97
CA THR A 23 6.79 5.30 3.67
C THR A 23 5.29 5.14 3.88
N LEU A 24 4.74 5.70 4.97
CA LEU A 24 3.28 5.72 5.18
C LEU A 24 2.56 6.54 4.11
N LYS A 25 3.13 7.68 3.70
CA LYS A 25 2.60 8.47 2.59
C LYS A 25 2.56 7.69 1.27
N ASN A 26 3.61 6.91 0.97
CA ASN A 26 3.67 6.07 -0.23
C ASN A 26 2.69 4.88 -0.19
N LEU A 27 2.20 4.52 0.99
CA LEU A 27 1.20 3.47 1.20
C LEU A 27 -0.25 4.02 1.20
N GLU A 28 -0.43 5.33 1.31
CA GLU A 28 -1.75 5.98 1.35
C GLU A 28 -2.57 5.66 0.09
N GLY A 29 -3.88 5.42 0.28
CA GLY A 29 -4.80 5.08 -0.81
C GLY A 29 -4.74 3.65 -1.33
N ARG A 30 -3.73 2.86 -0.92
CA ARG A 30 -3.63 1.43 -1.27
C ARG A 30 -4.54 0.57 -0.41
N ASP A 31 -4.69 -0.71 -0.76
CA ASP A 31 -5.48 -1.67 0.03
C ASP A 31 -5.05 -1.70 1.51
N PRO A 32 -5.95 -1.46 2.49
CA PRO A 32 -5.60 -1.42 3.91
C PRO A 32 -4.83 -2.65 4.39
N ASP A 33 -5.24 -3.85 3.96
CA ASP A 33 -4.55 -5.09 4.34
C ASP A 33 -3.13 -5.14 3.80
N TYR A 34 -2.89 -4.61 2.59
CA TYR A 34 -1.55 -4.48 2.05
C TYR A 34 -0.71 -3.47 2.84
N GLN A 35 -1.28 -2.32 3.19
CA GLN A 35 -0.59 -1.32 4.02
C GLN A 35 -0.13 -1.96 5.35
N LYS A 36 -1.04 -2.65 6.04
CA LYS A 36 -0.75 -3.39 7.29
C LYS A 36 0.36 -4.42 7.10
N LEU A 37 0.28 -5.23 6.05
CA LEU A 37 1.28 -6.25 5.74
C LEU A 37 2.66 -5.63 5.49
N ALA A 38 2.72 -4.56 4.68
CA ALA A 38 3.96 -3.85 4.36
C ALA A 38 4.60 -3.26 5.62
N VAL A 39 3.81 -2.59 6.47
CA VAL A 39 4.27 -2.00 7.73
C VAL A 39 4.77 -3.08 8.71
N LYS A 40 4.04 -4.19 8.88
CA LYS A 40 4.51 -5.32 9.70
C LYS A 40 5.84 -5.89 9.18
N GLY A 41 5.99 -6.02 7.87
CA GLY A 41 7.24 -6.47 7.24
C GLY A 41 8.41 -5.51 7.47
N LEU A 42 8.15 -4.19 7.46
CA LEU A 42 9.15 -3.16 7.79
C LEU A 42 9.56 -3.21 9.26
N ILE A 43 8.61 -3.32 10.20
CA ILE A 43 8.90 -3.50 11.62
C ILE A 43 9.76 -4.75 11.85
N GLY A 44 9.43 -5.88 11.21
CA GLY A 44 10.21 -7.10 11.31
C GLY A 44 11.66 -6.92 10.83
N ARG A 45 11.88 -6.19 9.73
CA ARG A 45 13.22 -5.83 9.23
C ARG A 45 13.95 -4.86 10.17
N ALA A 46 13.24 -3.87 10.70
CA ALA A 46 13.76 -2.89 11.66
C ALA A 46 14.26 -3.57 12.93
N LYS A 47 13.48 -4.49 13.50
CA LYS A 47 13.87 -5.29 14.68
C LYS A 47 15.15 -6.11 14.43
N ARG A 48 15.26 -6.77 13.27
CA ARG A 48 16.50 -7.50 12.91
C ARG A 48 17.70 -6.56 12.82
N LYS A 49 17.54 -5.41 12.16
CA LYS A 49 18.61 -4.43 12.01
C LYS A 49 19.03 -3.82 13.36
N LYS A 50 18.06 -3.53 14.23
CA LYS A 50 18.29 -3.10 15.62
C LYS A 50 19.11 -4.12 16.39
N ASN A 51 18.76 -5.40 16.32
CA ASN A 51 19.50 -6.46 17.02
C ASN A 51 20.95 -6.57 16.53
N THR A 52 21.20 -6.37 15.22
CA THR A 52 22.57 -6.31 14.69
C THR A 52 23.37 -5.15 15.31
N TYR A 53 22.80 -3.97 15.45
CA TYR A 53 23.48 -2.83 16.09
C TYR A 53 23.70 -3.04 17.59
N LEU A 54 22.71 -3.60 18.29
CA LEU A 54 22.86 -3.96 19.70
C LEU A 54 23.99 -4.98 19.89
N SER A 55 24.07 -6.01 19.04
CA SER A 55 25.18 -6.96 19.05
C SER A 55 26.52 -6.25 18.86
N ALA A 56 26.64 -5.38 17.85
CA ALA A 56 27.89 -4.66 17.59
C ALA A 56 28.36 -3.80 18.79
N LEU A 57 27.42 -3.13 19.47
CA LEU A 57 27.73 -2.34 20.67
C LEU A 57 28.22 -3.18 21.86
N VAL A 58 27.76 -4.42 21.98
CA VAL A 58 28.20 -5.32 23.06
C VAL A 58 29.60 -5.85 22.81
N TYR A 59 29.95 -6.11 21.54
CA TYR A 59 31.23 -6.74 21.18
C TYR A 59 32.33 -5.74 20.79
N THR A 60 32.05 -4.45 20.62
CA THR A 60 33.05 -3.45 20.20
C THR A 60 32.90 -2.13 20.96
N SER A 61 33.92 -1.75 21.75
CA SER A 61 33.95 -0.52 22.55
C SER A 61 34.25 0.76 21.74
N LEU A 62 34.49 0.64 20.42
CA LEU A 62 35.07 1.69 19.57
C LEU A 62 34.07 2.44 18.66
N THR A 63 32.79 2.02 18.57
CA THR A 63 31.79 2.64 17.66
C THR A 63 30.54 3.20 18.37
N VAL A 64 30.66 3.44 19.68
CA VAL A 64 29.54 3.68 20.61
C VAL A 64 28.62 4.85 20.23
N THR A 65 29.12 5.92 19.62
CA THR A 65 28.31 7.13 19.33
C THR A 65 27.44 6.98 18.07
N LYS A 66 28.02 6.54 16.95
CA LYS A 66 27.29 6.40 15.67
C LYS A 66 26.23 5.30 15.71
N ASP A 67 26.46 4.23 16.47
CA ASP A 67 25.50 3.14 16.56
C ASP A 67 24.35 3.43 17.53
N LYS A 68 24.54 4.34 18.51
CA LYS A 68 23.45 4.87 19.34
C LYS A 68 22.47 5.72 18.52
N GLU A 69 22.97 6.61 17.67
CA GLU A 69 22.13 7.42 16.79
C GLU A 69 21.30 6.56 15.83
N LYS A 70 21.92 5.56 15.19
CA LYS A 70 21.21 4.61 14.32
C LYS A 70 20.14 3.80 15.06
N LEU A 71 20.41 3.42 16.31
CA LEU A 71 19.42 2.74 17.15
C LEU A 71 18.23 3.65 17.45
N GLN A 72 18.49 4.92 17.78
CA GLN A 72 17.44 5.91 18.01
C GLN A 72 16.59 6.10 16.76
N ASN A 73 17.20 6.31 15.60
CA ASN A 73 16.50 6.47 14.32
C ASN A 73 15.61 5.26 13.98
N ILE A 74 16.08 4.03 14.26
CA ILE A 74 15.26 2.82 14.07
C ILE A 74 14.10 2.76 15.07
N ASN A 75 14.32 3.12 16.33
CA ASN A 75 13.26 3.14 17.34
C ASN A 75 12.19 4.17 16.96
N ASP A 76 12.58 5.37 16.52
CA ASP A 76 11.65 6.42 16.11
C ASP A 76 10.85 6.03 14.86
N ALA A 77 11.51 5.40 13.87
CA ALA A 77 10.84 4.83 12.71
C ALA A 77 9.83 3.73 13.10
N MET A 78 10.19 2.85 14.04
CA MET A 78 9.29 1.81 14.54
C MET A 78 8.10 2.39 15.28
N ALA A 79 8.29 3.45 16.09
CA ALA A 79 7.21 4.11 16.81
C ALA A 79 6.14 4.67 15.84
N VAL A 80 6.57 5.31 14.75
CA VAL A 80 5.66 5.78 13.68
C VAL A 80 4.82 4.63 13.11
N PHE A 81 5.44 3.48 12.88
CA PHE A 81 4.73 2.30 12.35
C PHE A 81 3.82 1.63 13.37
N ASP A 82 4.23 1.53 14.64
CA ASP A 82 3.41 0.97 15.70
C ASP A 82 2.16 1.84 15.92
N ASP A 83 2.29 3.17 15.86
CA ASP A 83 1.14 4.08 15.94
C ASP A 83 0.22 3.97 14.72
N PHE A 84 0.76 3.78 13.52
CA PHE A 84 -0.05 3.44 12.35
C PHE A 84 -0.83 2.13 12.57
N LEU A 85 -0.19 1.08 13.09
CA LEU A 85 -0.85 -0.21 13.33
C LEU A 85 -1.92 -0.12 14.43
N LYS A 86 -1.69 0.68 15.49
CA LYS A 86 -2.75 0.95 16.48
C LYS A 86 -3.94 1.65 15.85
N ASN A 87 -3.69 2.69 15.06
CA ASN A 87 -4.74 3.42 14.34
C ASN A 87 -5.51 2.53 13.35
N TYR A 88 -4.81 1.59 12.72
CA TYR A 88 -5.42 0.58 11.84
C TYR A 88 -6.51 -0.22 12.56
N GLU A 89 -6.18 -0.75 13.74
CA GLU A 89 -7.13 -1.55 14.53
C GLU A 89 -8.25 -0.67 15.11
N LEU A 90 -7.90 0.49 15.70
CA LEU A 90 -8.86 1.41 16.32
C LEU A 90 -9.93 1.90 15.33
N LYS A 91 -9.53 2.18 14.08
CA LYS A 91 -10.44 2.63 13.02
C LYS A 91 -11.06 1.47 12.22
N ASN A 92 -10.71 0.23 12.57
CA ASN A 92 -11.13 -0.97 11.85
C ASN A 92 -10.92 -0.87 10.32
N MET A 93 -9.75 -0.35 9.92
CA MET A 93 -9.43 -0.05 8.52
C MET A 93 -9.52 -1.28 7.60
N SER A 94 -9.46 -2.50 8.16
CA SER A 94 -9.68 -3.74 7.40
C SER A 94 -11.02 -3.77 6.66
N LYS A 95 -12.07 -3.13 7.22
CA LYS A 95 -13.38 -3.00 6.58
C LYS A 95 -13.36 -2.12 5.33
N GLU A 96 -12.34 -1.28 5.16
CA GLU A 96 -12.13 -0.48 3.95
C GLU A 96 -11.45 -1.26 2.82
N ASN A 97 -11.04 -2.52 3.06
CA ASN A 97 -10.46 -3.35 2.01
C ASN A 97 -11.49 -3.69 0.93
N ARG A 98 -11.07 -3.65 -0.34
CA ARG A 98 -11.96 -3.83 -1.49
C ARG A 98 -11.39 -4.89 -2.42
N SER A 99 -11.94 -6.09 -2.37
CA SER A 99 -11.51 -7.21 -3.22
C SER A 99 -11.63 -6.88 -4.71
N TYR A 100 -10.69 -7.40 -5.50
CA TYR A 100 -10.70 -7.26 -6.96
C TYR A 100 -11.53 -8.38 -7.57
N LEU A 101 -12.30 -8.04 -8.61
CA LEU A 101 -13.01 -9.05 -9.38
C LEU A 101 -12.03 -9.76 -10.34
N PRO A 102 -12.13 -11.09 -10.47
CA PRO A 102 -11.41 -11.81 -11.53
C PRO A 102 -11.84 -11.32 -12.91
N ILE A 103 -10.92 -11.35 -13.89
CA ILE A 103 -11.18 -10.88 -15.26
C ILE A 103 -12.46 -11.51 -15.84
N ALA A 104 -12.68 -12.81 -15.66
CA ALA A 104 -13.87 -13.50 -16.14
C ALA A 104 -15.19 -12.91 -15.62
N HIS A 105 -15.21 -12.42 -14.37
CA HIS A 105 -16.40 -11.78 -13.80
C HIS A 105 -16.61 -10.40 -14.38
N ILE A 106 -15.51 -9.66 -14.61
CA ILE A 106 -15.57 -8.36 -15.28
C ILE A 106 -16.12 -8.53 -16.70
N ASP A 107 -15.63 -9.52 -17.45
CA ASP A 107 -16.11 -9.84 -18.80
C ASP A 107 -17.62 -10.10 -18.84
N ALA A 108 -18.12 -10.90 -17.90
CA ALA A 108 -19.54 -11.19 -17.79
C ALA A 108 -20.40 -9.94 -17.50
N LEU A 109 -19.83 -8.93 -16.85
CA LEU A 109 -20.53 -7.69 -16.48
C LEU A 109 -20.38 -6.58 -17.53
N LEU A 110 -19.47 -6.69 -18.51
CA LEU A 110 -19.26 -5.67 -19.54
C LEU A 110 -20.53 -5.28 -20.31
N PRO A 111 -21.45 -6.20 -20.67
CA PRO A 111 -22.70 -5.81 -21.34
C PRO A 111 -23.57 -4.83 -20.53
N LEU A 112 -23.43 -4.80 -19.20
CA LEU A 112 -24.13 -3.83 -18.36
C LEU A 112 -23.63 -2.39 -18.58
N LYS A 113 -22.37 -2.21 -18.97
CA LYS A 113 -21.80 -0.89 -19.31
C LYS A 113 -22.60 -0.23 -20.43
N GLU A 114 -22.95 -0.99 -21.46
CA GLU A 114 -23.76 -0.50 -22.59
C GLU A 114 -25.21 -0.27 -22.17
N LYS A 115 -25.82 -1.25 -21.47
CA LYS A 115 -27.21 -1.17 -20.99
C LYS A 115 -27.46 0.08 -20.15
N PHE A 116 -26.54 0.41 -19.24
CA PHE A 116 -26.63 1.58 -18.37
C PHE A 116 -25.91 2.81 -18.91
N LYS A 117 -25.41 2.76 -20.16
CA LYS A 117 -24.72 3.88 -20.84
C LYS A 117 -23.56 4.46 -20.03
N ILE A 118 -22.81 3.61 -19.34
CA ILE A 118 -21.66 4.00 -18.51
C ILE A 118 -20.47 4.22 -19.44
N ALA A 119 -20.28 5.44 -19.92
CA ALA A 119 -19.13 5.81 -20.74
C ALA A 119 -18.05 6.51 -19.90
N SER A 120 -16.89 5.86 -19.75
CA SER A 120 -15.73 6.48 -19.09
C SER A 120 -14.42 5.97 -19.67
N LYS A 121 -13.63 6.88 -20.24
CA LYS A 121 -12.28 6.61 -20.75
C LYS A 121 -11.36 6.07 -19.66
N GLU A 122 -11.57 6.47 -18.41
CA GLU A 122 -10.78 6.02 -17.26
C GLU A 122 -11.06 4.56 -16.92
N ILE A 123 -12.33 4.13 -16.98
CA ILE A 123 -12.70 2.71 -16.84
C ILE A 123 -12.03 1.89 -17.94
N ASP A 124 -12.11 2.34 -19.19
CA ASP A 124 -11.51 1.62 -20.32
C ASP A 124 -9.99 1.49 -20.17
N SER A 125 -9.32 2.57 -19.77
CA SER A 125 -7.87 2.59 -19.52
C SER A 125 -7.48 1.67 -18.36
N PHE A 126 -8.25 1.65 -17.27
CA PHE A 126 -8.03 0.74 -16.14
C PHE A 126 -8.19 -0.72 -16.56
N LEU A 127 -9.25 -1.05 -17.30
CA LEU A 127 -9.52 -2.41 -17.76
C LEU A 127 -8.45 -2.92 -18.71
N GLU A 128 -7.98 -2.07 -19.63
CA GLU A 128 -6.86 -2.40 -20.51
C GLU A 128 -5.59 -2.69 -19.69
N ALA A 129 -5.25 -1.82 -18.73
CA ALA A 129 -4.09 -2.02 -17.86
C ALA A 129 -4.20 -3.29 -17.01
N TYR A 130 -5.38 -3.58 -16.47
CA TYR A 130 -5.62 -4.78 -15.66
C TYR A 130 -5.48 -6.07 -16.48
N ARG A 131 -5.92 -6.07 -17.75
CA ARG A 131 -5.80 -7.21 -18.66
C ARG A 131 -4.38 -7.41 -19.18
N THR A 132 -3.76 -6.34 -19.67
CA THR A 132 -2.53 -6.45 -20.48
C THR A 132 -1.27 -6.37 -19.62
N LYS A 133 -1.21 -5.37 -18.72
CA LYS A 133 -0.04 -5.11 -17.88
C LYS A 133 -0.06 -5.95 -16.61
N ALA A 134 -1.19 -5.98 -15.91
CA ALA A 134 -1.34 -6.74 -14.68
C ALA A 134 -1.75 -8.20 -14.89
N LYS A 135 -2.23 -8.57 -16.09
CA LYS A 135 -2.62 -9.95 -16.45
C LYS A 135 -3.60 -10.59 -15.46
N GLY A 136 -4.49 -9.77 -14.88
CA GLY A 136 -5.46 -10.21 -13.87
C GLY A 136 -4.89 -10.36 -12.46
N ASP A 137 -3.59 -10.17 -12.24
CA ASP A 137 -3.02 -10.08 -10.90
C ASP A 137 -3.17 -8.65 -10.36
N TYR A 138 -4.15 -8.46 -9.48
CA TYR A 138 -4.39 -7.16 -8.88
C TYR A 138 -3.18 -6.61 -8.10
N LYS A 139 -2.30 -7.49 -7.58
CA LYS A 139 -1.11 -7.03 -6.86
C LYS A 139 -0.12 -6.34 -7.78
N ALA A 140 -0.07 -6.72 -9.06
CA ALA A 140 0.77 -6.06 -10.05
C ALA A 140 0.32 -4.62 -10.32
N LEU A 141 -0.96 -4.29 -10.11
CA LEU A 141 -1.45 -2.91 -10.28
C LEU A 141 -0.76 -1.90 -9.34
N ARG A 142 -0.09 -2.36 -8.28
CA ARG A 142 0.70 -1.52 -7.36
C ARG A 142 1.89 -0.84 -8.01
N THR A 143 2.32 -1.33 -9.16
CA THR A 143 3.46 -0.80 -9.93
C THR A 143 3.07 -0.36 -11.35
N VAL A 144 1.82 -0.56 -11.76
CA VAL A 144 1.33 -0.09 -13.06
C VAL A 144 0.85 1.35 -12.95
N SER A 145 1.56 2.26 -13.61
CA SER A 145 1.19 3.67 -13.69
C SER A 145 -0.14 3.89 -14.43
N SER A 146 -0.95 4.85 -13.94
CA SER A 146 -2.16 5.35 -14.59
C SER A 146 -1.91 6.55 -15.53
N GLY A 147 -0.65 6.96 -15.68
CA GLY A 147 -0.21 8.06 -16.52
C GLY A 147 1.01 8.78 -15.92
N ASP A 148 1.59 9.70 -16.68
CA ASP A 148 2.76 10.46 -16.22
C ASP A 148 2.42 11.28 -14.96
N ASP A 149 3.27 11.17 -13.94
CA ASP A 149 3.10 11.78 -12.61
C ASP A 149 1.77 11.46 -11.89
N LYS A 150 1.07 10.40 -12.34
CA LYS A 150 -0.17 9.93 -11.69
C LYS A 150 0.09 8.75 -10.75
N PRO A 151 -0.78 8.55 -9.74
CA PRO A 151 -0.73 7.36 -8.90
C PRO A 151 -0.86 6.06 -9.71
N THR A 152 -0.49 4.94 -9.11
CA THR A 152 -0.69 3.61 -9.69
C THR A 152 -2.17 3.22 -9.70
N TRP A 153 -2.53 2.28 -10.57
CA TRP A 153 -3.95 1.93 -10.80
C TRP A 153 -4.65 1.37 -9.55
N ASP A 154 -3.93 0.73 -8.63
CA ASP A 154 -4.50 0.29 -7.35
C ASP A 154 -5.04 1.47 -6.51
N ILE A 155 -4.28 2.57 -6.47
CA ILE A 155 -4.66 3.81 -5.75
C ILE A 155 -5.85 4.47 -6.45
N VAL A 156 -5.79 4.62 -7.77
CA VAL A 156 -6.86 5.25 -8.55
C VAL A 156 -8.17 4.50 -8.35
N ARG A 157 -8.16 3.17 -8.50
CA ARG A 157 -9.33 2.31 -8.34
C ARG A 157 -9.91 2.43 -6.93
N ASN A 158 -9.08 2.36 -5.89
CA ASN A 158 -9.56 2.42 -4.51
C ASN A 158 -10.16 3.79 -4.16
N LYS A 159 -9.58 4.87 -4.69
CA LYS A 159 -10.14 6.22 -4.55
C LYS A 159 -11.52 6.33 -5.18
N GLU A 160 -11.70 5.83 -6.40
CA GLU A 160 -13.00 5.88 -7.09
C GLU A 160 -14.04 4.98 -6.41
N LEU A 161 -13.67 3.77 -5.97
CA LEU A 161 -14.60 2.93 -5.20
C LEU A 161 -15.06 3.57 -3.89
N LYS A 162 -14.16 4.27 -3.19
CA LYS A 162 -14.52 4.98 -1.96
C LYS A 162 -15.56 6.07 -2.22
N LYS A 163 -15.45 6.79 -3.34
CA LYS A 163 -16.46 7.78 -3.75
C LYS A 163 -17.79 7.13 -4.09
N LEU A 164 -17.77 6.04 -4.87
CA LEU A 164 -18.99 5.33 -5.28
C LEU A 164 -19.76 4.79 -4.08
N LEU A 165 -19.07 4.15 -3.12
CA LEU A 165 -19.71 3.63 -1.92
C LEU A 165 -20.29 4.75 -1.06
N LYS A 166 -19.58 5.86 -0.90
CA LYS A 166 -20.10 7.01 -0.17
C LYS A 166 -21.37 7.57 -0.83
N ALA A 167 -21.38 7.68 -2.16
CA ALA A 167 -22.56 8.11 -2.89
C ALA A 167 -23.73 7.12 -2.73
N MET A 168 -23.45 5.81 -2.75
CA MET A 168 -24.48 4.78 -2.51
C MET A 168 -25.06 4.85 -1.08
N GLU A 169 -24.23 5.08 -0.07
CA GLU A 169 -24.66 5.27 1.32
C GLU A 169 -25.53 6.53 1.47
N GLU A 170 -25.22 7.60 0.75
CA GLU A 170 -25.98 8.87 0.76
C GLU A 170 -27.32 8.75 -0.01
N ASP A 171 -27.32 8.07 -1.16
CA ASP A 171 -28.48 7.92 -2.04
C ASP A 171 -29.44 6.79 -1.61
N SER A 172 -28.98 5.84 -0.81
CA SER A 172 -29.77 4.68 -0.36
C SER A 172 -29.27 4.15 1.00
N PRO A 173 -29.56 4.87 2.11
CA PRO A 173 -29.02 4.57 3.44
C PRO A 173 -29.50 3.23 4.03
N ASP A 174 -30.49 2.58 3.42
CA ASP A 174 -31.08 1.30 3.86
C ASP A 174 -30.50 0.07 3.11
N LEU A 175 -29.53 0.25 2.22
CA LEU A 175 -28.75 -0.82 1.55
C LEU A 175 -27.37 -1.00 2.20
#